data_AF-A0A644WLU1-F1
#
_entry.id   AF-A0A644WLU1-F1
#
_cell.length_a   1.000
_cell.length_b   1.000
_cell.length_c   1.000
_cell.angle_alpha   90.00
_cell.angle_beta   90.00
_cell.angle_gamma   90.00
#
_symmetry.space_group_name_H-M   'P 1'
#
loop_
_entity.id
_entity.type
_entity.pdbx_description
1 polymer ?
#
loop_
_entity_poly.entity_id
_entity_poly.type
_entity_poly.pdbx_seq_one_letter_code
_entity_poly.pdbx_strand_id
1 'polypeptide(L)'
;MRTVLRRIFKGPSARRTCRFLGLAGLLVCQAAVKPGGAEPSVPPSNEWIHNRIAVLEQALSLRNEAHRMEAEGNVPGAMEACWKSFVLYPDSRLEKKVFSFRPDLQPLKDRIAYLESLRAARQAGPATASGPAAAPPAPGGDSAGRDNPDWRTYPDLPAEKKAIGEVFSSFRSALKAGDTKRAAACVDESRRETYAALFENRPEAMPSFAALLDAAEMSFLSAPESADPGTTSTLRTSEYAVDVGGFTFYVRWVKVDGKWMLFDF
;
A
#
# COMPACT_ATOMS: atom_id res chain seq x y z
N MET A 1 -23.72 -15.05 40.67
CA MET A 1 -23.13 -13.91 41.42
C MET A 1 -22.71 -12.88 40.38
N ARG A 2 -23.58 -11.94 39.97
CA ARG A 2 -23.86 -10.63 40.60
C ARG A 2 -22.58 -9.89 41.00
N THR A 3 -22.11 -8.97 40.15
CA THR A 3 -22.18 -7.49 40.29
C THR A 3 -21.05 -6.95 41.19
N VAL A 4 -20.19 -6.05 40.70
CA VAL A 4 -20.07 -4.61 41.06
C VAL A 4 -18.56 -4.29 40.80
N LEU A 5 -18.06 -3.29 40.06
CA LEU A 5 -18.29 -1.84 40.12
C LEU A 5 -17.98 -1.19 38.75
N ARG A 6 -18.94 -0.39 38.29
CA ARG A 6 -18.74 0.77 37.41
C ARG A 6 -18.08 1.91 38.20
N ARG A 7 -17.24 2.70 37.54
CA ARG A 7 -17.20 4.19 37.52
C ARG A 7 -15.76 4.69 37.55
N ILE A 8 -15.29 5.25 36.44
CA ILE A 8 -14.82 6.64 36.39
C ILE A 8 -15.28 7.22 35.04
N PHE A 9 -16.44 7.88 35.06
CA PHE A 9 -16.85 8.86 34.04
C PHE A 9 -16.37 10.22 34.56
N LYS A 10 -15.68 11.01 33.74
CA LYS A 10 -15.81 12.47 33.72
C LYS A 10 -15.07 13.04 32.50
N GLY A 11 -15.83 13.50 31.51
CA GLY A 11 -15.33 14.47 30.54
C GLY A 11 -15.17 15.85 31.18
N PRO A 12 -14.73 16.83 30.38
CA PRO A 12 -15.58 18.00 30.22
C PRO A 12 -15.84 18.36 28.75
N SER A 13 -17.09 18.79 28.53
CA SER A 13 -17.63 19.46 27.36
C SER A 13 -17.24 20.95 27.29
N ALA A 14 -16.92 21.45 26.10
CA ALA A 14 -17.20 22.83 25.65
C ALA A 14 -16.95 22.93 24.14
N ARG A 15 -17.98 22.91 23.29
CA ARG A 15 -18.59 24.10 22.65
C ARG A 15 -17.57 25.16 22.17
N ARG A 16 -17.28 25.16 20.87
CA ARG A 16 -17.27 26.39 20.06
C ARG A 16 -17.95 26.14 18.71
N THR A 17 -19.03 26.88 18.52
CA THR A 17 -19.87 27.02 17.34
C THR A 17 -19.36 28.15 16.43
N CYS A 18 -19.65 28.01 15.13
CA CYS A 18 -19.81 29.07 14.10
C CYS A 18 -18.53 29.76 13.59
N ARG A 19 -18.37 30.12 12.30
CA ARG A 19 -19.23 30.17 11.10
C ARG A 19 -18.35 30.45 9.86
N PHE A 20 -18.99 30.39 8.67
CA PHE A 20 -18.56 30.69 7.28
C PHE A 20 -18.26 29.44 6.44
N LEU A 21 -19.27 28.84 5.79
CA LEU A 21 -19.97 29.20 4.51
C LEU A 21 -19.15 28.86 3.25
N GLY A 22 -19.60 27.85 2.51
CA GLY A 22 -19.13 27.46 1.18
C GLY A 22 -19.76 26.13 0.72
N LEU A 23 -20.93 26.24 0.09
CA LEU A 23 -21.89 25.23 -0.40
C LEU A 23 -21.36 23.92 -1.07
N ALA A 24 -22.23 22.89 -0.96
CA ALA A 24 -22.40 21.67 -1.78
C ALA A 24 -21.46 20.46 -1.47
N GLY A 25 -21.91 19.24 -1.21
CA GLY A 25 -23.24 18.62 -1.32
C GLY A 25 -23.35 17.31 -0.51
N LEU A 26 -24.62 16.96 -0.29
CA LEU A 26 -25.26 15.84 0.41
C LEU A 26 -24.47 14.85 1.31
N LEU A 27 -24.91 14.89 2.56
CA LEU A 27 -24.88 13.88 3.62
C LEU A 27 -25.62 12.58 3.19
N VAL A 28 -24.98 11.42 3.31
CA VAL A 28 -25.68 10.13 3.49
C VAL A 28 -25.24 9.54 4.83
N CYS A 29 -26.11 9.66 5.82
CA CYS A 29 -26.02 8.98 7.10
C CYS A 29 -26.22 7.47 6.88
N GLN A 30 -25.22 6.63 7.15
CA GLN A 30 -25.47 5.22 7.40
C GLN A 30 -25.76 5.01 8.88
N ALA A 31 -27.05 4.93 9.20
CA ALA A 31 -27.51 4.32 10.44
C ALA A 31 -27.31 2.81 10.32
N ALA A 32 -26.54 2.23 11.24
CA ALA A 32 -26.45 0.79 11.42
C ALA A 32 -27.81 0.25 11.89
N VAL A 33 -28.51 -0.49 11.02
CA VAL A 33 -29.71 -1.25 11.39
C VAL A 33 -29.31 -2.72 11.54
N LYS A 34 -29.46 -3.22 12.77
CA LYS A 34 -29.35 -4.65 13.14
C LYS A 34 -30.59 -5.39 12.59
N PRO A 35 -30.49 -6.67 12.16
CA PRO A 35 -31.58 -7.35 11.50
C PRO A 35 -32.58 -7.88 12.54
N GLY A 36 -33.87 -7.56 12.35
CA GLY A 36 -34.92 -8.05 13.23
C GLY A 36 -36.21 -7.25 13.12
N GLY A 37 -36.89 -7.38 11.98
CA GLY A 37 -38.20 -6.79 11.76
C GLY A 37 -38.63 -7.00 10.31
N ALA A 38 -39.62 -7.87 10.10
CA ALA A 38 -40.27 -8.01 8.81
C ALA A 38 -41.07 -6.73 8.55
N GLU A 39 -40.49 -5.80 7.78
CA GLU A 39 -41.22 -4.67 7.22
C GLU A 39 -41.76 -5.00 5.83
N PRO A 40 -42.94 -4.47 5.46
CA PRO A 40 -43.59 -4.76 4.20
C PRO A 40 -42.72 -4.28 3.03
N SER A 41 -42.38 -5.19 2.13
CA SER A 41 -41.59 -4.91 0.93
C SER A 41 -42.40 -4.05 -0.03
N VAL A 42 -42.24 -2.72 0.07
CA VAL A 42 -42.62 -1.81 -1.00
C VAL A 42 -41.88 -2.30 -2.25
N PRO A 43 -42.58 -2.61 -3.36
CA PRO A 43 -41.92 -3.07 -4.57
C PRO A 43 -40.94 -1.97 -5.04
N PRO A 44 -39.73 -2.35 -5.47
CA PRO A 44 -38.73 -1.37 -5.89
C PRO A 44 -39.28 -0.52 -7.03
N SER A 45 -38.94 0.77 -7.04
CA SER A 45 -39.35 1.67 -8.11
C SER A 45 -38.76 1.23 -9.45
N ASN A 46 -39.47 1.50 -10.56
CA ASN A 46 -38.97 1.20 -11.91
C ASN A 46 -37.59 1.82 -12.16
N GLU A 47 -37.34 3.03 -11.63
CA GLU A 47 -36.05 3.70 -11.71
C GLU A 47 -34.93 2.93 -10.99
N TRP A 48 -35.21 2.40 -9.78
CA TRP A 48 -34.27 1.55 -9.06
C TRP A 48 -33.96 0.27 -9.84
N ILE A 49 -34.97 -0.35 -10.46
CA ILE A 49 -34.80 -1.56 -11.27
C ILE A 49 -33.92 -1.27 -12.48
N HIS A 50 -34.18 -0.19 -13.22
CA HIS A 50 -33.37 0.21 -14.38
C HIS A 50 -31.92 0.51 -14.00
N ASN A 51 -31.70 1.25 -12.92
CA ASN A 51 -30.35 1.53 -12.41
C ASN A 51 -29.63 0.25 -11.99
N ARG A 52 -30.35 -0.69 -11.34
CA ARG A 52 -29.77 -1.96 -10.93
C ARG A 52 -29.41 -2.85 -12.12
N ILE A 53 -30.25 -2.89 -13.16
CA ILE A 53 -29.96 -3.63 -14.40
C ILE A 53 -28.70 -3.09 -15.07
N ALA A 54 -28.59 -1.76 -15.23
CA ALA A 54 -27.42 -1.14 -15.84
C ALA A 54 -26.11 -1.48 -15.10
N VAL A 55 -26.12 -1.47 -13.76
CA VAL A 55 -24.97 -1.87 -12.94
C VAL A 55 -24.61 -3.35 -13.15
N LEU A 56 -25.60 -4.23 -13.27
CA LEU A 56 -25.37 -5.66 -13.49
C LEU A 56 -24.86 -5.95 -14.91
N GLU A 57 -25.35 -5.23 -15.92
CA GLU A 57 -24.87 -5.31 -17.31
C GLU A 57 -23.40 -4.88 -17.40
N GLN A 58 -23.04 -3.79 -16.72
CA GLN A 58 -21.66 -3.33 -16.64
C GLN A 58 -20.77 -4.37 -15.92
N ALA A 59 -21.25 -4.95 -14.81
CA ALA A 59 -20.53 -5.98 -14.09
C ALA A 59 -20.31 -7.24 -14.97
N LEU A 60 -21.28 -7.62 -15.78
CA LEU A 60 -21.17 -8.75 -16.73
C LEU A 60 -20.19 -8.46 -17.87
N SER A 61 -20.24 -7.25 -18.45
CA SER A 61 -19.31 -6.83 -19.49
C SER A 61 -17.85 -6.93 -19.01
N LEU A 62 -17.57 -6.48 -17.79
CA LEU A 62 -16.24 -6.58 -17.17
C LEU A 62 -15.79 -8.03 -16.94
N ARG A 63 -16.70 -8.97 -16.68
CA ARG A 63 -16.35 -10.41 -16.56
C ARG A 63 -15.94 -11.00 -17.90
N ASN A 64 -16.70 -10.68 -18.95
CA ASN A 64 -16.38 -11.14 -20.30
C ASN A 64 -15.04 -10.59 -20.75
N GLU A 65 -14.76 -9.32 -20.42
CA GLU A 65 -13.47 -8.68 -20.67
C GLU A 65 -12.32 -9.39 -19.93
N ALA A 66 -12.53 -9.71 -18.65
CA ALA A 66 -11.53 -10.44 -17.88
C ALA A 66 -11.19 -11.81 -18.49
N HIS A 67 -12.20 -12.56 -18.93
CA HIS A 67 -11.99 -13.85 -19.60
C HIS A 67 -11.23 -13.72 -20.92
N ARG A 68 -11.53 -12.67 -21.69
CA ARG A 68 -10.82 -12.38 -22.94
C ARG A 68 -9.35 -12.04 -22.68
N MET A 69 -9.08 -11.12 -21.75
CA MET A 69 -7.71 -10.75 -21.38
C MET A 69 -6.92 -11.94 -20.81
N GLU A 70 -7.56 -12.82 -20.05
CA GLU A 70 -6.95 -14.05 -19.55
C GLU A 70 -6.56 -15.00 -20.70
N ALA A 71 -7.45 -15.20 -21.67
CA ALA A 71 -7.17 -16.02 -22.85
C ALA A 71 -6.07 -15.44 -23.74
N GLU A 72 -5.94 -14.11 -23.78
CA GLU A 72 -4.87 -13.37 -24.46
C GLU A 72 -3.53 -13.37 -23.67
N GLY A 73 -3.52 -13.92 -22.45
CA GLY A 73 -2.34 -13.93 -21.57
C GLY A 73 -2.08 -12.61 -20.84
N ASN A 74 -2.97 -11.61 -20.99
CA ASN A 74 -2.94 -10.37 -20.22
C ASN A 74 -3.53 -10.58 -18.81
N VAL A 75 -2.79 -11.32 -18.00
CA VAL A 75 -3.16 -11.65 -16.61
C VAL A 75 -3.40 -10.40 -15.75
N PRO A 76 -2.58 -9.32 -15.82
CA PRO A 76 -2.85 -8.11 -15.05
C PRO A 76 -4.17 -7.42 -15.43
N GLY A 77 -4.46 -7.30 -16.72
CA GLY A 77 -5.72 -6.73 -17.19
C GLY A 77 -6.93 -7.59 -16.81
N ALA A 78 -6.80 -8.91 -16.91
CA ALA A 78 -7.84 -9.85 -16.50
C ALA A 78 -8.20 -9.70 -15.01
N MET A 79 -7.17 -9.57 -14.16
CA MET A 79 -7.34 -9.35 -12.73
C MET A 79 -8.06 -8.02 -12.44
N GLU A 80 -7.66 -6.93 -13.09
CA GLU A 80 -8.28 -5.61 -12.93
C GLU A 80 -9.77 -5.63 -13.34
N ALA A 81 -10.09 -6.24 -14.48
CA ALA A 81 -11.46 -6.37 -14.96
C ALA A 81 -12.33 -7.24 -14.03
N CYS A 82 -11.79 -8.35 -13.51
CA CYS A 82 -12.45 -9.15 -12.47
C CYS A 82 -12.74 -8.33 -11.20
N TRP A 83 -11.79 -7.51 -10.75
CA TRP A 83 -11.98 -6.67 -9.57
C TRP A 83 -13.07 -5.61 -9.77
N LYS A 84 -13.04 -4.89 -10.90
CA LYS A 84 -14.08 -3.89 -11.22
C LYS A 84 -15.47 -4.52 -11.23
N SER A 85 -15.60 -5.73 -11.77
CA SER A 85 -16.87 -6.48 -11.71
C SER A 85 -17.27 -6.86 -10.28
N PHE A 86 -16.32 -7.29 -9.45
CA PHE A 86 -16.56 -7.63 -8.04
C PHE A 86 -17.09 -6.43 -7.24
N VAL A 87 -16.53 -5.23 -7.46
CA VAL A 87 -16.97 -4.00 -6.79
C VAL A 87 -18.44 -3.66 -7.14
N LEU A 88 -18.84 -3.86 -8.39
CA LEU A 88 -20.23 -3.62 -8.84
C LEU A 88 -21.19 -4.71 -8.37
N TYR A 89 -20.73 -5.96 -8.33
CA TYR A 89 -21.51 -7.11 -7.89
C TYR A 89 -20.62 -8.16 -7.21
N PRO A 90 -20.55 -8.13 -5.87
CA PRO A 90 -19.78 -9.10 -5.09
C PRO A 90 -20.34 -10.52 -5.25
N ASP A 91 -19.48 -11.44 -5.68
CA ASP A 91 -19.79 -12.87 -5.77
C ASP A 91 -18.55 -13.67 -5.34
N SER A 92 -18.78 -14.65 -4.45
CA SER A 92 -17.79 -15.60 -3.95
C SER A 92 -16.98 -16.32 -5.04
N ARG A 93 -17.58 -16.57 -6.22
CA ARG A 93 -16.87 -17.19 -7.35
C ARG A 93 -15.86 -16.22 -7.96
N LEU A 94 -16.22 -14.94 -8.04
CA LEU A 94 -15.36 -13.89 -8.59
C LEU A 94 -14.22 -13.56 -7.64
N GLU A 95 -14.50 -13.54 -6.34
CA GLU A 95 -13.49 -13.37 -5.29
C GLU A 95 -12.40 -14.46 -5.40
N LYS A 96 -12.81 -15.75 -5.47
CA LYS A 96 -11.88 -16.87 -5.69
C LYS A 96 -11.07 -16.71 -6.98
N LYS A 97 -11.68 -16.22 -8.06
CA LYS A 97 -11.01 -15.98 -9.33
C LYS A 97 -9.95 -14.87 -9.22
N VAL A 98 -10.26 -13.76 -8.55
CA VAL A 98 -9.29 -12.68 -8.27
C VAL A 98 -8.08 -13.23 -7.50
N PHE A 99 -8.32 -14.04 -6.48
CA PHE A 99 -7.22 -14.65 -5.72
C PHE A 99 -6.42 -15.70 -6.50
N SER A 100 -7.01 -16.36 -7.50
CA SER A 100 -6.31 -17.34 -8.33
C SER A 100 -5.22 -16.75 -9.22
N PHE A 101 -5.27 -15.44 -9.49
CA PHE A 101 -4.21 -14.74 -10.21
C PHE A 101 -2.95 -14.48 -9.36
N ARG A 102 -3.01 -14.72 -8.04
CA ARG A 102 -1.84 -14.58 -7.16
C ARG A 102 -0.86 -15.72 -7.45
N PRO A 103 0.40 -15.44 -7.83
CA PRO A 103 1.42 -16.47 -7.89
C PRO A 103 1.66 -17.03 -6.48
N ASP A 104 1.98 -18.32 -6.39
CA ASP A 104 2.40 -18.93 -5.14
C ASP A 104 3.69 -18.23 -4.66
N LEU A 105 3.62 -17.60 -3.49
CA LEU A 105 4.74 -16.88 -2.88
C LEU A 105 5.63 -17.81 -2.05
N GLN A 106 5.25 -19.07 -1.83
CA GLN A 106 6.00 -20.02 -1.02
C GLN A 106 7.43 -20.25 -1.53
N PRO A 107 7.69 -20.43 -2.85
CA PRO A 107 9.05 -20.60 -3.37
C PRO A 107 9.96 -19.39 -3.10
N LEU A 108 9.39 -18.18 -3.13
CA LEU A 108 10.13 -16.95 -2.81
C LEU A 108 10.46 -16.88 -1.32
N LYS A 109 9.50 -17.24 -0.45
CA LYS A 109 9.73 -17.32 1.01
C LYS A 109 10.82 -18.33 1.35
N ASP A 110 10.77 -19.51 0.75
CA ASP A 110 11.77 -20.57 0.95
C ASP A 110 13.17 -20.10 0.51
N ARG A 111 13.24 -19.35 -0.60
CA ARG A 111 14.50 -18.77 -1.09
C ARG A 111 15.07 -17.71 -0.14
N ILE A 112 14.21 -16.85 0.41
CA ILE A 112 14.62 -15.85 1.41
C ILE A 112 15.19 -16.54 2.65
N ALA A 113 14.47 -17.52 3.20
CA ALA A 113 14.92 -18.30 4.36
C ALA A 113 16.27 -19.00 4.12
N TYR A 114 16.46 -19.57 2.92
CA TYR A 114 17.74 -20.17 2.53
C TYR A 114 18.88 -19.15 2.50
N LEU A 115 18.67 -17.98 1.88
CA LEU A 115 19.69 -16.93 1.81
C LEU A 115 20.04 -16.36 3.20
N GLU A 116 19.05 -16.25 4.08
CA GLU A 116 19.25 -15.87 5.47
C GLU A 116 20.09 -16.91 6.23
N SER A 117 19.85 -18.21 6.01
CA SER A 117 20.65 -19.28 6.61
C SER A 117 22.12 -19.23 6.16
N LEU A 118 22.37 -18.93 4.88
CA LEU A 118 23.74 -18.79 4.35
C LEU A 118 24.44 -17.56 4.93
N ARG A 119 23.71 -16.46 5.11
CA ARG A 119 24.23 -15.25 5.75
C ARG A 119 24.61 -15.52 7.20
N ALA A 120 23.76 -16.21 7.95
CA ALA A 120 24.03 -16.60 9.33
C ALA A 120 25.26 -17.54 9.42
N ALA A 121 25.37 -18.53 8.55
CA ALA A 121 26.52 -19.44 8.49
C ALA A 121 27.83 -18.71 8.17
N ARG A 122 27.80 -17.69 7.31
CA ARG A 122 28.96 -16.87 6.95
C ARG A 122 29.39 -15.94 8.09
N GLN A 123 28.44 -15.44 8.88
CA GLN A 123 28.72 -14.59 10.05
C GLN A 123 29.25 -15.40 11.25
N ALA A 124 28.95 -16.71 11.30
CA ALA A 124 29.43 -17.58 12.37
C ALA A 124 30.94 -17.92 12.31
N GLY A 125 31.62 -17.70 11.18
CA GLY A 125 33.06 -17.98 11.00
C GLY A 125 33.45 -19.46 11.20
N PRO A 126 34.67 -19.89 10.81
CA PRO A 126 35.10 -21.26 11.05
C PRO A 126 35.45 -21.42 12.53
N ALA A 127 34.54 -21.99 13.31
CA ALA A 127 34.86 -22.48 14.64
C ALA A 127 35.89 -23.61 14.51
N THR A 128 37.07 -23.36 15.07
CA THR A 128 38.12 -24.35 15.30
C THR A 128 37.56 -25.49 16.15
N ALA A 129 37.94 -26.71 15.81
CA ALA A 129 37.51 -27.94 16.45
C ALA A 129 37.73 -27.96 17.98
N SER A 130 36.73 -28.46 18.73
CA SER A 130 36.89 -29.28 19.93
C SER A 130 35.54 -29.90 20.38
N GLY A 131 35.59 -31.12 20.89
CA GLY A 131 34.48 -32.10 21.06
C GLY A 131 33.44 -31.85 22.18
N PRO A 132 32.67 -32.90 22.59
CA PRO A 132 31.26 -32.76 22.92
C PRO A 132 30.88 -32.61 24.41
N ALA A 133 29.62 -32.18 24.59
CA ALA A 133 28.68 -32.31 25.72
C ALA A 133 28.66 -31.21 26.81
N ALA A 134 27.58 -30.40 26.81
CA ALA A 134 26.54 -30.40 27.86
C ALA A 134 25.42 -29.37 27.54
N ALA A 135 24.16 -29.76 27.75
CA ALA A 135 23.02 -28.88 27.99
C ALA A 135 22.43 -29.26 29.38
N PRO A 136 21.54 -28.49 30.06
CA PRO A 136 20.84 -27.22 29.75
C PRO A 136 20.94 -26.21 30.95
N PRO A 137 20.12 -25.14 31.15
CA PRO A 137 19.00 -24.59 30.38
C PRO A 137 19.11 -23.09 30.02
N ALA A 138 18.20 -22.69 29.11
CA ALA A 138 18.06 -21.34 28.59
C ALA A 138 17.74 -20.27 29.65
N PRO A 139 18.27 -19.04 29.48
CA PRO A 139 17.55 -17.83 29.78
C PRO A 139 17.11 -17.15 28.48
N GLY A 140 15.79 -17.07 28.29
CA GLY A 140 15.09 -16.06 27.48
C GLY A 140 15.73 -15.65 26.16
N GLY A 141 15.51 -16.44 25.11
CA GLY A 141 15.68 -15.99 23.73
C GLY A 141 14.52 -15.09 23.31
N ASP A 142 14.42 -13.90 23.93
CA ASP A 142 13.67 -12.80 23.36
C ASP A 142 14.59 -12.04 22.41
N SER A 143 14.07 -11.78 21.20
CA SER A 143 14.54 -10.76 20.25
C SER A 143 15.55 -11.20 19.19
N ALA A 144 15.13 -12.06 18.27
CA ALA A 144 15.66 -12.07 16.90
C ALA A 144 14.51 -11.65 15.94
N GLY A 145 14.16 -10.37 15.99
CA GLY A 145 13.08 -9.77 15.19
C GLY A 145 12.86 -8.27 15.44
N ARG A 146 13.80 -7.58 16.11
CA ARG A 146 13.65 -6.20 16.59
C ARG A 146 14.77 -5.24 16.16
N ASP A 147 15.55 -5.56 15.14
CA ASP A 147 16.73 -4.74 14.80
C ASP A 147 16.52 -3.81 13.59
N ASN A 148 15.28 -3.37 13.35
CA ASN A 148 15.09 -2.06 12.74
C ASN A 148 14.46 -1.19 13.81
N PRO A 149 15.18 -0.20 14.37
CA PRO A 149 14.61 0.73 15.32
C PRO A 149 13.33 1.32 14.73
N ASP A 150 12.33 1.62 15.56
CA ASP A 150 11.12 2.29 15.07
C ASP A 150 11.54 3.57 14.34
N TRP A 151 11.42 3.57 13.01
CA TRP A 151 11.94 4.64 12.16
C TRP A 151 11.33 6.00 12.50
N ARG A 152 10.17 6.00 13.16
CA ARG A 152 9.51 7.20 13.68
C ARG A 152 10.33 7.91 14.75
N THR A 153 11.31 7.22 15.33
CA THR A 153 12.21 7.73 16.38
C THR A 153 13.54 8.23 15.83
N TYR A 154 13.81 8.10 14.52
CA TYR A 154 15.07 8.56 13.96
C TYR A 154 15.24 10.08 14.11
N PRO A 155 16.41 10.54 14.58
CA PRO A 155 16.63 11.97 14.86
C PRO A 155 16.61 12.83 13.59
N ASP A 156 16.97 12.24 12.44
CA ASP A 156 16.98 12.89 11.14
C ASP A 156 15.63 12.80 10.41
N LEU A 157 14.64 12.11 10.97
CA LEU A 157 13.33 11.92 10.34
C LEU A 157 12.67 13.23 9.87
N PRO A 158 12.66 14.33 10.65
CA PRO A 158 12.08 15.59 10.17
C PRO A 158 12.79 16.15 8.93
N ALA A 159 14.12 16.02 8.88
CA ALA A 159 14.92 16.47 7.75
C ALA A 159 14.68 15.60 6.51
N GLU A 160 14.65 14.28 6.67
CA GLU A 160 14.38 13.35 5.57
C GLU A 160 12.94 13.47 5.05
N LYS A 161 11.94 13.60 5.93
CA LYS A 161 10.55 13.88 5.52
C LYS A 161 10.44 15.14 4.68
N LYS A 162 11.14 16.20 5.07
CA LYS A 162 11.17 17.45 4.31
C LYS A 162 11.81 17.25 2.95
N ALA A 163 13.00 16.63 2.90
CA ALA A 163 13.72 16.40 1.66
C ALA A 163 12.94 15.52 0.67
N ILE A 164 12.34 14.43 1.16
CA ILE A 164 11.48 13.57 0.33
C ILE A 164 10.24 14.35 -0.10
N GLY A 165 9.61 15.09 0.82
CA GLY A 165 8.41 15.89 0.52
C GLY A 165 8.62 16.94 -0.57
N GLU A 166 9.81 17.53 -0.66
CA GLU A 166 10.17 18.47 -1.73
C GLU A 166 10.26 17.77 -3.09
N VAL A 167 10.96 16.63 -3.19
CA VAL A 167 11.07 15.85 -4.43
C VAL A 167 9.71 15.28 -4.82
N PHE A 168 8.96 14.72 -3.87
CA PHE A 168 7.61 14.20 -4.05
C PHE A 168 6.68 15.27 -4.61
N SER A 169 6.72 16.48 -4.03
CA SER A 169 5.89 17.61 -4.50
C SER A 169 6.30 18.09 -5.90
N SER A 170 7.59 18.11 -6.21
CA SER A 170 8.08 18.43 -7.56
C SER A 170 7.60 17.41 -8.58
N PHE A 171 7.76 16.13 -8.29
CA PHE A 171 7.29 15.02 -9.14
C PHE A 171 5.79 15.10 -9.39
N ARG A 172 4.99 15.22 -8.32
CA ARG A 172 3.53 15.35 -8.42
C ARG A 172 3.11 16.57 -9.24
N SER A 173 3.79 17.70 -9.09
CA SER A 173 3.49 18.91 -9.86
C SER A 173 3.81 18.74 -11.35
N ALA A 174 4.91 18.04 -11.67
CA ALA A 174 5.23 17.69 -13.04
C ALA A 174 4.18 16.76 -13.67
N LEU A 175 3.73 15.75 -12.92
CA LEU A 175 2.65 14.86 -13.35
C LEU A 175 1.33 15.60 -13.60
N LYS A 176 0.92 16.51 -12.69
CA LYS A 176 -0.28 17.34 -12.87
C LYS A 176 -0.21 18.23 -14.12
N ALA A 177 0.99 18.70 -14.46
CA ALA A 177 1.23 19.52 -15.65
C ALA A 177 1.42 18.70 -16.95
N GLY A 178 1.47 17.36 -16.87
CA GLY A 178 1.82 16.52 -18.02
C GLY A 178 3.27 16.68 -18.50
N ASP A 179 4.16 17.19 -17.65
CA ASP A 179 5.57 17.45 -18.00
C ASP A 179 6.40 16.17 -17.80
N THR A 180 6.54 15.40 -18.87
CA THR A 180 7.24 14.10 -18.88
C THR A 180 8.71 14.24 -18.48
N LYS A 181 9.40 15.27 -18.97
CA LYS A 181 10.82 15.51 -18.71
C LYS A 181 11.07 15.84 -17.25
N ARG A 182 10.27 16.74 -16.66
CA ARG A 182 10.40 17.08 -15.23
C ARG A 182 9.99 15.92 -14.34
N ALA A 183 8.99 15.14 -14.73
CA ALA A 183 8.60 13.94 -13.97
C ALA A 183 9.72 12.90 -13.98
N ALA A 184 10.29 12.59 -15.16
CA ALA A 184 11.40 11.64 -15.29
C ALA A 184 12.68 12.10 -14.57
N ALA A 185 12.95 13.41 -14.48
CA ALA A 185 14.10 13.93 -13.74
C ALA A 185 14.05 13.63 -12.23
N CYS A 186 12.87 13.32 -11.67
CA CYS A 186 12.72 12.89 -10.27
C CYS A 186 12.96 11.38 -10.08
N VAL A 187 13.14 10.63 -11.17
CA VAL A 187 13.32 9.17 -11.18
C VAL A 187 14.81 8.82 -11.18
N ASP A 188 15.14 7.77 -10.42
CA ASP A 188 16.46 7.18 -10.38
C ASP A 188 16.98 6.88 -11.80
N GLU A 189 18.27 7.06 -12.01
CA GLU A 189 18.90 6.93 -13.33
C GLU A 189 18.65 5.57 -13.97
N SER A 190 18.67 4.49 -13.17
CA SER A 190 18.46 3.13 -13.68
C SER A 190 17.04 2.86 -14.20
N ARG A 191 16.07 3.73 -13.85
CA ARG A 191 14.64 3.61 -14.20
C ARG A 191 14.13 4.75 -15.06
N ARG A 192 14.91 5.83 -15.22
CA ARG A 192 14.51 7.09 -15.83
C ARG A 192 13.92 6.92 -17.23
N GLU A 193 14.59 6.15 -18.09
CA GLU A 193 14.12 5.93 -19.46
C GLU A 193 12.80 5.15 -19.51
N THR A 194 12.65 4.13 -18.66
CA THR A 194 11.41 3.34 -18.56
C THR A 194 10.23 4.22 -18.15
N TYR A 195 10.43 5.09 -17.16
CA TYR A 195 9.38 6.00 -16.68
C TYR A 195 9.10 7.12 -17.68
N ALA A 196 10.12 7.67 -18.34
CA ALA A 196 9.93 8.64 -19.41
C ALA A 196 9.07 8.06 -20.53
N ALA A 197 9.38 6.84 -21.00
CA ALA A 197 8.58 6.15 -21.99
C ALA A 197 7.15 5.86 -21.51
N LEU A 198 6.96 5.49 -20.24
CA LEU A 198 5.62 5.30 -19.67
C LEU A 198 4.79 6.59 -19.73
N PHE A 199 5.38 7.72 -19.33
CA PHE A 199 4.70 9.01 -19.33
C PHE A 199 4.44 9.55 -20.74
N GLU A 200 5.36 9.31 -21.68
CA GLU A 200 5.20 9.70 -23.08
C GLU A 200 4.14 8.89 -23.81
N ASN A 201 4.01 7.60 -23.49
CA ASN A 201 2.99 6.73 -24.08
C ASN A 201 1.57 7.01 -23.54
N ARG A 202 1.47 7.56 -22.32
CA ARG A 202 0.19 7.80 -21.60
C ARG A 202 0.17 9.14 -20.87
N PRO A 203 0.39 10.28 -21.56
CA PRO A 203 0.43 11.59 -20.92
C PRO A 203 -0.91 11.95 -20.24
N GLU A 204 -2.03 11.46 -20.78
CA GLU A 204 -3.37 11.66 -20.22
C GLU A 204 -3.57 10.99 -18.85
N ALA A 205 -2.77 9.97 -18.53
CA ALA A 205 -2.85 9.27 -17.26
C ALA A 205 -2.04 9.97 -16.15
N MET A 206 -1.12 10.89 -16.50
CA MET A 206 -0.23 11.53 -15.53
C MET A 206 -0.99 12.36 -14.47
N PRO A 207 -2.02 13.19 -14.81
CA PRO A 207 -2.77 13.92 -13.80
C PRO A 207 -3.57 12.98 -12.87
N SER A 208 -4.13 11.91 -13.41
CA SER A 208 -4.84 10.88 -12.62
C SER A 208 -3.89 10.19 -11.64
N PHE A 209 -2.67 9.85 -12.08
CA PHE A 209 -1.65 9.30 -11.20
C PHE A 209 -1.25 10.29 -10.11
N ALA A 210 -1.08 11.58 -10.45
CA ALA A 210 -0.79 12.62 -9.47
C ALA A 210 -1.88 12.81 -8.42
N ALA A 211 -3.15 12.56 -8.76
CA ALA A 211 -4.27 12.62 -7.83
C ALA A 211 -4.23 11.46 -6.82
N LEU A 212 -3.81 10.26 -7.23
CA LEU A 212 -3.61 9.13 -6.31
C LEU A 212 -2.53 9.46 -5.27
N LEU A 213 -1.47 10.15 -5.69
CA LEU A 213 -0.38 10.55 -4.81
C LEU A 213 -0.73 11.65 -3.80
N ASP A 214 -1.91 12.29 -3.90
CA ASP A 214 -2.35 13.32 -2.93
C ASP A 214 -2.64 12.71 -1.54
N ALA A 215 -3.01 11.43 -1.48
CA ALA A 215 -3.29 10.70 -0.24
C ALA A 215 -2.09 9.85 0.26
N ALA A 216 -0.92 9.99 -0.36
CA ALA A 216 0.23 9.17 -0.04
C ALA A 216 0.80 9.50 1.36
N GLU A 217 1.00 8.49 2.20
CA GLU A 217 1.58 8.65 3.53
C GLU A 217 2.86 7.84 3.68
N MET A 218 3.89 8.42 4.30
CA MET A 218 5.13 7.70 4.59
C MET A 218 4.86 6.53 5.54
N SER A 219 5.04 5.30 5.05
CA SER A 219 4.86 4.06 5.80
C SER A 219 6.18 3.53 6.37
N PHE A 220 7.30 3.88 5.73
CA PHE A 220 8.61 3.36 6.08
C PHE A 220 9.75 4.33 5.75
N LEU A 221 10.80 4.27 6.58
CA LEU A 221 12.10 4.86 6.32
C LEU A 221 13.17 3.90 6.85
N SER A 222 14.14 3.54 6.01
CA SER A 222 15.26 2.70 6.43
C SER A 222 16.18 3.47 7.36
N ALA A 223 16.96 2.74 8.16
CA ALA A 223 17.99 3.31 9.01
C ALA A 223 18.90 4.28 8.23
N PRO A 224 19.40 5.34 8.88
CA PRO A 224 20.44 6.19 8.30
C PRO A 224 21.60 5.33 7.79
N GLU A 225 22.17 5.71 6.65
CA GLU A 225 23.39 5.06 6.16
C GLU A 225 24.45 5.16 7.25
N SER A 226 24.95 4.02 7.72
CA SER A 226 26.17 4.02 8.51
C SER A 226 27.27 4.63 7.65
N ALA A 227 28.02 5.59 8.19
CA ALA A 227 29.03 6.38 7.49
C ALA A 227 30.21 5.56 6.90
N ASP A 228 30.09 4.24 6.83
CA ASP A 228 31.02 3.32 6.19
C ASP A 228 30.41 2.80 4.86
N PRO A 229 30.81 3.38 3.72
CA PRO A 229 30.37 2.96 2.38
C PRO A 229 30.78 1.51 2.04
N GLY A 230 31.73 0.92 2.78
CA GLY A 230 32.21 -0.44 2.56
C GLY A 230 31.30 -1.54 3.12
N THR A 231 30.36 -1.19 4.01
CA THR A 231 29.51 -2.15 4.73
C THR A 231 28.01 -2.03 4.41
N THR A 232 27.59 -0.95 3.73
CA THR A 232 26.18 -0.71 3.41
C THR A 232 25.89 -1.11 1.95
N SER A 233 25.49 -2.37 1.71
CA SER A 233 25.20 -2.86 0.34
C SER A 233 23.86 -2.37 -0.23
N THR A 234 23.14 -1.49 0.47
CA THR A 234 21.77 -1.08 0.13
C THR A 234 21.61 0.42 0.35
N LEU A 235 21.14 1.14 -0.69
CA LEU A 235 20.81 2.56 -0.60
C LEU A 235 19.76 2.81 0.48
N ARG A 236 19.83 3.96 1.15
CA ARG A 236 18.74 4.38 2.06
C ARG A 236 17.42 4.44 1.30
N THR A 237 16.35 3.92 1.89
CA THR A 237 15.06 3.74 1.25
C THR A 237 13.94 4.34 2.08
N SER A 238 12.92 4.92 1.42
CA SER A 238 11.66 5.32 2.04
C SER A 238 10.48 4.83 1.21
N GLU A 239 9.39 4.47 1.86
CA GLU A 239 8.16 4.03 1.20
C GLU A 239 6.99 4.91 1.62
N TYR A 240 6.16 5.25 0.64
CA TYR A 240 4.89 5.92 0.83
C TYR A 240 3.77 4.99 0.42
N ALA A 241 2.86 4.70 1.35
CA ALA A 241 1.66 3.94 1.10
C ALA A 241 0.62 4.82 0.38
N VAL A 242 0.01 4.27 -0.66
CA VAL A 242 -1.10 4.86 -1.41
C VAL A 242 -2.25 3.87 -1.41
N ASP A 243 -3.36 4.25 -0.79
CA ASP A 243 -4.55 3.41 -0.71
C ASP A 243 -5.53 3.71 -1.85
N VAL A 244 -5.80 2.71 -2.68
CA VAL A 244 -6.72 2.81 -3.82
C VAL A 244 -7.68 1.63 -3.80
N GLY A 245 -8.96 1.90 -3.54
CA GLY A 245 -10.00 0.88 -3.60
C GLY A 245 -9.81 -0.31 -2.65
N GLY A 246 -9.16 -0.10 -1.50
CA GLY A 246 -8.85 -1.15 -0.52
C GLY A 246 -7.53 -1.89 -0.75
N PHE A 247 -6.75 -1.50 -1.76
CA PHE A 247 -5.37 -1.95 -1.95
C PHE A 247 -4.37 -0.87 -1.59
N THR A 248 -3.29 -1.27 -0.93
CA THR A 248 -2.14 -0.40 -0.66
C THR A 248 -1.04 -0.67 -1.67
N PHE A 249 -0.65 0.36 -2.41
CA PHE A 249 0.55 0.39 -3.27
C PHE A 249 1.65 1.18 -2.57
N TYR A 250 2.91 0.92 -2.92
CA TYR A 250 4.05 1.54 -2.27
C TYR A 250 4.91 2.29 -3.26
N VAL A 251 4.95 3.62 -3.11
CA VAL A 251 5.88 4.47 -3.85
C VAL A 251 7.21 4.46 -3.11
N ARG A 252 8.23 3.92 -3.76
CA ARG A 252 9.54 3.69 -3.16
C ARG A 252 10.55 4.71 -3.65
N TRP A 253 11.21 5.35 -2.69
CA TRP A 253 12.26 6.33 -2.89
C TRP A 253 13.58 5.77 -2.40
N VAL A 254 14.66 6.08 -3.11
CA VAL A 254 16.04 5.74 -2.70
C VAL A 254 16.88 6.99 -2.60
N LYS A 255 17.85 7.01 -1.69
CA LYS A 255 18.81 8.09 -1.55
C LYS A 255 20.08 7.76 -2.35
N VAL A 256 20.39 8.57 -3.35
CA VAL A 256 21.58 8.46 -4.20
C VAL A 256 22.35 9.76 -4.11
N ASP A 257 23.62 9.71 -3.72
CA ASP A 257 24.48 10.89 -3.56
C ASP A 257 23.83 12.01 -2.72
N GLY A 258 23.14 11.61 -1.64
CA GLY A 258 22.46 12.53 -0.73
C GLY A 258 21.10 13.06 -1.23
N LYS A 259 20.64 12.69 -2.42
CA LYS A 259 19.36 13.11 -3.01
C LYS A 259 18.35 11.96 -3.05
N TRP A 260 17.09 12.26 -2.75
CA TRP A 260 16.02 11.29 -2.88
C TRP A 260 15.51 11.23 -4.31
N MET A 261 15.39 10.00 -4.84
CA MET A 261 14.96 9.72 -6.20
C MET A 261 13.86 8.66 -6.17
N LEU A 262 12.87 8.80 -7.05
CA LEU A 262 11.83 7.77 -7.22
C LEU A 262 12.48 6.54 -7.84
N PHE A 263 12.32 5.39 -7.19
CA PHE A 263 12.82 4.12 -7.69
C PHE A 263 11.71 3.26 -8.29
N ASP A 264 10.55 3.19 -7.62
CA ASP A 264 9.48 2.29 -8.02
C ASP A 264 8.09 2.70 -7.51
N PHE A 265 7.04 2.15 -8.12
CA PHE A 265 5.64 2.22 -7.66
C PHE A 265 4.96 0.84 -7.67
#